data_AF-A0A0Q8R482-F1
#
_entry.id   AF-A0A0Q8R482-F1
#
_cell.length_a   1.000
_cell.length_b   1.000
_cell.length_c   1.000
_cell.angle_alpha   90.00
_cell.angle_beta   90.00
_cell.angle_gamma   90.00
#
_symmetry.space_group_name_H-M   'P 1'
#
loop_
_entity.id
_entity.type
_entity.pdbx_description
1 polymer ?
#
loop_
_entity_poly.entity_id
_entity_poly.type
_entity_poly.pdbx_seq_one_letter_code
_entity_poly.pdbx_strand_id
1 'polypeptide(L)'
;MASKAECDKYAAMLLQRFEEYTKWAIANWPNKDFPLMESDFEASHRELSEILGPKLSEGEEKPASEESGRTQYRDVTPMPWP
;
A
#
# COMPACT_ATOMS: atom_id res chain seq x y z
N MET A 1 -0.68 -13.16 -16.38
CA MET A 1 -0.54 -11.78 -15.88
C MET A 1 -1.66 -10.94 -16.49
N ALA A 2 -2.22 -9.98 -15.73
CA ALA A 2 -3.24 -9.08 -16.26
C ALA A 2 -2.65 -8.23 -17.40
N SER A 3 -3.48 -7.87 -18.38
CA SER A 3 -3.09 -6.97 -19.46
C SER A 3 -2.89 -5.54 -18.93
N LYS A 4 -2.07 -4.75 -19.62
CA LYS A 4 -1.87 -3.33 -19.27
C LYS A 4 -3.18 -2.56 -19.18
N ALA A 5 -4.12 -2.82 -20.09
CA ALA A 5 -5.44 -2.20 -20.08
C ALA A 5 -6.27 -2.57 -18.85
N GLU A 6 -6.13 -3.80 -18.33
CA GLU A 6 -6.79 -4.23 -17.09
C GLU A 6 -6.15 -3.56 -15.86
N CYS A 7 -4.81 -3.42 -15.84
CA CYS A 7 -4.11 -2.67 -14.80
C CYS A 7 -4.53 -1.18 -14.80
N ASP A 8 -4.56 -0.53 -15.96
CA ASP A 8 -4.96 0.89 -16.08
C ASP A 8 -6.41 1.10 -15.63
N LYS A 9 -7.31 0.17 -16.00
CA LYS A 9 -8.71 0.19 -15.54
C LYS A 9 -8.81 0.02 -14.03
N TYR A 10 -8.04 -0.92 -13.47
CA TYR A 10 -7.98 -1.12 -12.02
C TYR A 10 -7.44 0.13 -11.31
N ALA A 11 -6.43 0.79 -11.88
CA ALA A 11 -5.88 2.03 -11.35
C ALA A 11 -6.93 3.12 -11.22
N ALA A 12 -7.68 3.37 -12.30
CA ALA A 12 -8.75 4.35 -12.32
C ALA A 12 -9.83 4.04 -11.28
N MET A 13 -10.24 2.76 -11.18
CA MET A 13 -11.22 2.35 -10.18
C MET A 13 -10.72 2.51 -8.74
N LEU A 14 -9.45 2.22 -8.48
CA LEU A 14 -8.87 2.35 -7.15
C LEU A 14 -8.81 3.82 -6.72
N LEU A 15 -8.37 4.70 -7.61
CA LEU A 15 -8.35 6.14 -7.36
C LEU A 15 -9.75 6.68 -7.06
N GLN A 16 -10.73 6.32 -7.90
CA GLN A 16 -12.13 6.73 -7.70
C GLN A 16 -12.66 6.28 -6.33
N ARG A 17 -12.43 5.02 -5.94
CA ARG A 17 -12.88 4.50 -4.64
C ARG A 17 -12.20 5.19 -3.47
N PHE A 18 -10.94 5.55 -3.61
CA PHE A 18 -10.21 6.28 -2.58
C PHE A 18 -10.79 7.68 -2.37
N GLU A 19 -11.16 8.39 -3.45
CA GLU A 19 -11.84 9.68 -3.35
C GLU A 19 -13.23 9.57 -2.70
N GLU A 20 -14.02 8.57 -3.10
CA GLU A 20 -15.33 8.30 -2.50
C GLU A 20 -15.21 7.99 -1.01
N TYR A 21 -14.23 7.17 -0.62
CA TYR A 21 -13.92 6.87 0.77
C TYR A 21 -13.54 8.12 1.55
N THR A 22 -12.66 8.96 1.01
CA THR A 22 -12.20 10.19 1.67
C THR A 22 -13.37 11.14 1.94
N LYS A 23 -14.24 11.35 0.95
CA LYS A 23 -15.46 12.15 1.10
C LYS A 23 -16.39 11.58 2.16
N TRP A 24 -16.60 10.26 2.15
CA TRP A 24 -17.43 9.59 3.14
C TRP A 24 -16.83 9.73 4.56
N ALA A 25 -15.53 9.55 4.72
CA ALA A 25 -14.84 9.62 5.99
C ALA A 25 -14.95 11.02 6.62
N ILE A 26 -14.73 12.07 5.82
CA ILE A 26 -14.89 13.47 6.26
C ILE A 26 -16.33 13.74 6.70
N ALA A 27 -17.32 13.31 5.90
CA ALA A 27 -18.73 13.54 6.20
C ALA A 27 -19.20 12.79 7.46
N ASN A 28 -18.70 11.58 7.69
CA ASN A 28 -19.18 10.68 8.75
C ASN A 28 -18.25 10.65 9.98
N TRP A 29 -17.26 11.55 10.04
CA TRP A 29 -16.30 11.55 11.13
C TRP A 29 -16.99 11.77 12.49
N PRO A 30 -16.78 10.89 13.49
CA PRO A 30 -17.50 10.94 14.75
C PRO A 30 -17.03 12.06 15.67
N ASN A 31 -15.75 12.47 15.58
CA ASN A 31 -15.16 13.48 16.45
C ASN A 31 -15.26 14.86 15.82
N LYS A 32 -16.19 15.69 16.29
CA LYS A 32 -16.41 17.05 15.73
C LYS A 32 -15.41 18.09 16.24
N ASP A 33 -14.73 17.82 17.36
CA ASP A 33 -13.71 18.72 17.90
C ASP A 33 -12.40 18.65 17.10
N PHE A 34 -12.18 17.52 16.41
CA PHE A 34 -11.02 17.28 15.54
C PHE A 34 -11.50 16.76 14.18
N PRO A 35 -12.03 17.63 13.31
CA PRO A 35 -12.56 17.21 12.03
C PRO A 35 -11.45 16.69 11.11
N LEU A 36 -11.71 15.59 10.42
CA LEU A 36 -10.87 15.13 9.31
C LEU A 36 -10.90 16.13 8.16
N MET A 37 -9.73 16.52 7.69
CA MET A 37 -9.54 17.38 6.53
C MET A 37 -9.01 16.57 5.36
N GLU A 38 -9.15 17.08 4.14
CA GLU A 38 -8.55 16.44 2.94
C GLU A 38 -7.03 16.29 3.07
N SER A 39 -6.36 17.23 3.76
CA SER A 39 -4.91 17.20 4.02
C SER A 39 -4.46 15.96 4.79
N ASP A 40 -5.33 15.37 5.61
CA ASP A 40 -5.00 14.16 6.38
C ASP A 40 -4.83 12.92 5.48
N PHE A 41 -5.29 13.01 4.23
CA PHE A 41 -5.22 11.93 3.25
C PHE A 41 -4.10 12.12 2.20
N GLU A 42 -3.37 13.24 2.23
CA GLU A 42 -2.34 13.55 1.22
C GLU A 42 -1.24 12.50 1.15
N ALA A 43 -0.80 11.97 2.30
CA ALA A 43 0.22 10.92 2.36
C ALA A 43 -0.26 9.65 1.63
N SER A 44 -1.48 9.21 1.93
CA SER A 44 -2.10 8.05 1.27
C SER A 44 -2.33 8.29 -0.22
N HIS A 45 -2.72 9.51 -0.61
CA HIS A 45 -2.90 9.87 -2.03
C HIS A 45 -1.57 9.78 -2.80
N ARG A 46 -0.48 10.25 -2.19
CA ARG A 46 0.86 10.15 -2.76
C ARG A 46 1.30 8.70 -2.91
N GLU A 47 1.17 7.89 -1.86
CA GLU A 47 1.51 6.46 -1.91
C GLU A 47 0.70 5.72 -2.98
N LEU A 48 -0.59 6.01 -3.07
CA LEU A 48 -1.48 5.41 -4.06
C LEU A 48 -1.07 5.83 -5.48
N SER A 49 -0.65 7.08 -5.69
CA SER A 49 -0.10 7.54 -6.97
C SER A 49 1.20 6.82 -7.35
N GLU A 50 2.07 6.54 -6.38
CA GLU A 50 3.31 5.77 -6.60
C GLU A 50 3.02 4.30 -6.97
N ILE A 51 2.03 3.69 -6.31
CA ILE A 51 1.56 2.33 -6.58
C ILE A 51 0.91 2.25 -7.97
N LEU A 52 0.02 3.18 -8.30
CA LEU A 52 -0.73 3.18 -9.57
C LEU A 52 0.13 3.58 -10.77
N GLY A 53 1.26 4.24 -10.54
CA GLY A 53 2.20 4.62 -11.57
C GLY A 53 3.10 3.45 -12.01
N PRO A 54 4.44 3.61 -12.01
CA PRO A 54 5.37 2.59 -12.51
C PRO A 54 5.18 1.21 -11.86
N LYS A 55 4.79 1.20 -10.58
CA LYS A 55 4.68 0.00 -9.75
C LYS A 55 3.49 -0.89 -10.10
N LEU A 56 2.47 -0.40 -10.79
CA LEU A 56 1.30 -1.19 -11.15
C LEU A 56 1.55 -2.11 -12.35
N SER A 57 2.44 -1.70 -13.25
CA SER A 57 2.85 -2.47 -14.43
C SER A 57 4.09 -3.34 -14.16
N GLU A 58 4.87 -3.01 -13.13
CA GLU A 58 6.00 -3.82 -12.64
C GLU A 58 5.47 -5.04 -11.85
N GLY A 59 4.84 -5.98 -12.54
CA GLY A 59 4.84 -7.35 -12.06
C GLY A 59 6.28 -7.86 -12.07
N GLU A 60 6.89 -8.00 -10.88
CA GLU A 60 8.22 -8.55 -10.66
C GLU A 60 9.36 -7.95 -11.49
N GLU A 61 10.10 -7.00 -10.93
CA GLU A 61 11.57 -7.00 -10.96
C GLU A 61 12.10 -5.93 -10.02
N LYS A 62 12.09 -6.23 -8.71
CA LYS A 62 13.15 -5.75 -7.86
C LYS A 62 14.12 -6.91 -7.73
N PRO A 63 15.24 -6.95 -8.48
CA PRO A 63 16.35 -7.78 -8.07
C PRO A 63 16.88 -7.11 -6.80
N ALA A 64 16.36 -7.51 -5.64
CA ALA A 64 17.09 -7.35 -4.40
C ALA A 64 18.27 -8.31 -4.51
N SER A 65 19.34 -7.80 -5.10
CA SER A 65 20.74 -8.17 -4.92
C SER A 65 20.98 -9.61 -4.46
N GLU A 66 21.57 -10.40 -5.34
CA GLU A 66 22.31 -11.62 -5.04
C GLU A 66 23.44 -11.30 -4.03
N GLU A 67 23.12 -11.08 -2.77
CA GLU A 67 24.08 -11.09 -1.69
C GLU A 67 24.04 -12.48 -1.06
N SER A 68 24.92 -13.31 -1.61
CA SER A 68 25.35 -14.62 -1.19
C SER A 68 24.97 -15.03 0.24
N GLY A 69 24.05 -15.99 0.34
CA GLY A 69 24.24 -17.15 1.22
C GLY A 69 24.21 -16.93 2.73
N ARG A 70 23.24 -16.18 3.27
CA ARG A 70 22.92 -16.26 4.70
C ARG A 70 21.45 -16.57 4.92
N THR A 71 21.21 -17.74 5.50
CA THR A 71 19.94 -18.23 6.03
C THR A 71 19.24 -17.13 6.84
N GLN A 72 17.99 -16.82 6.48
CA GLN A 72 17.15 -15.81 7.14
C GLN A 72 16.67 -16.24 8.55
N TYR A 73 17.05 -17.43 9.00
CA TYR A 73 16.69 -17.99 10.28
C TYR A 73 17.95 -18.37 11.06
N ARG A 74 17.98 -17.99 12.34
CA ARG A 74 18.97 -18.44 13.29
C ARG A 74 18.40 -19.64 14.03
N ASP A 75 19.08 -20.79 13.94
CA ASP A 75 18.75 -21.94 14.78
C ASP A 75 18.98 -21.55 16.24
N VAL A 76 17.90 -21.51 17.01
CA VAL A 76 17.95 -21.24 18.45
C VAL A 76 17.40 -22.48 19.14
N THR A 77 18.27 -23.18 19.87
CA THR A 77 17.84 -24.21 20.80
C THR A 77 17.03 -23.52 21.89
N PRO A 78 15.71 -23.80 22.04
CA PRO A 78 14.92 -23.16 23.08
C PRO A 78 15.48 -23.59 24.45
N MET A 79 15.67 -22.63 25.36
CA MET A 79 15.96 -22.97 26.75
C MET A 79 14.78 -23.77 27.33
N PRO A 80 15.03 -24.83 28.11
CA PRO A 80 13.98 -25.56 28.77
C PRO A 80 13.23 -24.63 29.73
N TRP A 81 11.91 -24.65 29.66
CA TRP A 81 11.04 -23.90 30.56
C TRP A 81 11.24 -24.38 32.02
N PRO A 82 11.24 -23.46 33.01
CA PRO A 82 11.29 -23.81 34.43
C PRO A 82 10.01 -24.49 34.91
#